data_AF-A0A958P814-F1
#
_entry.id   AF-A0A958P814-F1
#
_cell.length_a   1.000
_cell.length_b   1.000
_cell.length_c   1.000
_cell.angle_alpha   90.00
_cell.angle_beta   90.00
_cell.angle_gamma   90.00
#
_symmetry.space_group_name_H-M   'P 1'
#
loop_
_entity.id
_entity.type
_entity.pdbx_description
1 polymer ?
#
loop_
_entity_poly.entity_id
_entity_poly.type
_entity_poly.pdbx_seq_one_letter_code
_entity_poly.pdbx_strand_id
1 'polypeptide(L)'
;LIWTGDRQLLSLTLKVSGELEVRVFKNRARILKGRLIPLPPVTFLEYGPQLDLTPLRRMVLAGPMMSSYLFEVTDTGLRGLTTRGHTFQKLDTLNAPQLSSCPDLFFALKRIEKYYIRPESDPFYQELVSLLEKSYQLISAGEPNCEKLAETALMKGRLALKNIFPNDKLLLLLVTNIEYWLIQRNRAVAPETPPPLT
;
A
#
# COMPACT_ATOMS: atom_id res chain seq x y z
N LEU A 1 -9.68 19.53 -0.66
CA LEU A 1 -9.13 18.98 -1.91
C LEU A 1 -7.63 18.79 -1.72
N ILE A 2 -7.12 17.58 -1.92
CA ILE A 2 -5.71 17.27 -1.73
C ILE A 2 -5.11 16.92 -3.10
N TRP A 3 -3.95 17.46 -3.42
CA TRP A 3 -3.20 17.07 -4.60
C TRP A 3 -2.43 15.79 -4.32
N THR A 4 -2.63 14.76 -5.13
CA THR A 4 -1.76 13.58 -5.09
C THR A 4 -0.51 13.84 -5.93
N GLY A 5 0.57 13.10 -5.66
CA GLY A 5 1.82 13.19 -6.44
C GLY A 5 1.65 12.97 -7.96
N ASP A 6 0.54 12.35 -8.38
CA ASP A 6 0.24 12.00 -9.77
C ASP A 6 -0.59 13.08 -10.52
N ARG A 7 -0.59 14.33 -10.04
CA ARG A 7 -1.48 15.41 -10.55
C ARG A 7 -2.95 14.99 -10.57
N GLN A 8 -3.38 14.33 -9.50
CA GLN A 8 -4.79 13.98 -9.31
C GLN A 8 -5.37 14.82 -8.18
N LEU A 9 -6.69 14.96 -8.23
CA LEU A 9 -7.45 15.69 -7.24
C LEU A 9 -8.18 14.69 -6.35
N LEU A 10 -7.84 14.68 -5.06
CA LEU A 10 -8.51 13.88 -4.03
C LEU A 10 -9.58 14.73 -3.35
N SER A 11 -10.82 14.24 -3.38
CA SER A 11 -11.97 14.77 -2.66
C SER A 11 -12.37 13.81 -1.54
N LEU A 12 -12.62 14.37 -0.37
CA LEU A 12 -13.06 13.67 0.83
C LEU A 12 -14.37 14.32 1.26
N THR A 13 -15.44 13.54 1.32
CA THR A 13 -16.77 14.01 1.70
C THR A 13 -17.23 13.22 2.91
N LEU A 14 -17.24 13.86 4.09
CA LEU A 14 -17.80 13.26 5.30
C LEU A 14 -19.32 13.51 5.32
N LYS A 15 -20.10 12.43 5.33
CA LYS A 15 -21.57 12.50 5.45
C LYS A 15 -21.97 12.72 6.90
N VAL A 16 -23.19 13.21 7.12
CA VAL A 16 -23.76 13.43 8.46
C VAL A 16 -23.87 12.12 9.26
N SER A 17 -24.00 10.98 8.58
CA SER A 17 -23.98 9.64 9.18
C SER A 17 -22.61 9.18 9.67
N GLY A 18 -21.55 9.95 9.44
CA GLY A 18 -20.16 9.58 9.74
C GLY A 18 -19.48 8.75 8.65
N GLU A 19 -20.19 8.39 7.58
CA GLU A 19 -19.57 7.73 6.41
C GLU A 19 -18.63 8.69 5.67
N LEU A 20 -17.49 8.17 5.22
CA LEU A 20 -16.52 8.92 4.43
C LEU A 20 -16.54 8.44 2.98
N GLU A 21 -16.82 9.34 2.07
CA GLU A 21 -16.71 9.11 0.64
C GLU A 21 -15.40 9.69 0.11
N VAL A 22 -14.65 8.87 -0.61
CA VAL A 22 -13.34 9.22 -1.16
C VAL A 22 -13.38 9.13 -2.68
N ARG A 23 -13.10 10.25 -3.35
CA ARG A 23 -13.07 10.32 -4.81
C ARG A 23 -11.73 10.85 -5.30
N VAL A 24 -11.13 10.17 -6.27
CA VAL A 24 -9.94 10.66 -6.98
C VAL A 24 -10.30 10.99 -8.41
N PHE A 25 -9.98 12.21 -8.84
CA PHE A 25 -10.20 12.70 -10.19
C PHE A 25 -8.87 12.92 -10.89
N LYS A 26 -8.81 12.62 -12.19
CA LYS A 26 -7.73 13.14 -13.02
C LYS A 26 -7.82 14.67 -13.03
N ASN A 27 -6.68 15.38 -13.06
CA ASN A 27 -6.66 16.83 -13.27
C ASN A 27 -6.98 17.18 -14.74
N ARG A 28 -8.20 16.83 -15.16
CA ARG A 28 -8.78 17.07 -16.48
C ARG A 28 -10.28 17.28 -16.31
N ALA A 29 -10.81 18.19 -17.10
CA ALA A 29 -12.23 18.49 -17.15
C ALA A 29 -12.67 18.60 -18.61
N ARG A 30 -13.98 18.46 -18.83
CA ARG A 30 -14.62 18.71 -20.12
C ARG A 30 -15.49 19.96 -20.04
N ILE A 31 -15.62 20.67 -21.14
CA ILE A 31 -16.55 21.79 -21.24
C ILE A 31 -17.88 21.25 -21.77
N LEU A 32 -18.96 21.49 -21.04
CA LEU A 32 -20.31 21.12 -21.45
C LEU A 32 -21.25 22.31 -21.18
N LYS A 33 -21.91 22.81 -22.22
CA LYS A 33 -22.82 23.98 -22.14
C LYS A 33 -22.15 25.20 -21.47
N GLY A 34 -20.91 25.52 -21.86
CA GLY A 34 -20.15 26.65 -21.33
C GLY A 34 -19.66 26.48 -19.89
N ARG A 35 -19.84 25.30 -19.28
CA ARG A 35 -19.38 25.01 -17.92
C ARG A 35 -18.26 23.99 -17.93
N LEU A 36 -17.26 24.20 -17.07
CA LEU A 36 -16.20 23.24 -16.83
C LEU A 36 -16.71 22.15 -15.87
N ILE A 37 -16.71 20.90 -16.32
CA ILE A 37 -17.19 19.74 -15.54
C ILE A 37 -16.04 18.75 -15.39
N PRO A 38 -15.71 18.30 -14.16
CA PRO A 38 -14.68 17.28 -13.97
C PRO A 38 -15.07 15.98 -14.70
N LEU A 39 -14.07 15.23 -15.16
CA LEU A 39 -14.30 13.87 -15.63
C LEU A 39 -14.79 12.99 -14.46
N PRO A 40 -15.45 11.85 -14.73
CA PRO A 40 -15.77 10.88 -13.67
C PRO A 40 -14.53 10.48 -12.86
N PRO A 41 -14.69 10.18 -11.57
CA PRO A 41 -13.57 9.79 -10.72
C PRO A 41 -12.97 8.47 -11.21
N VAL A 42 -11.65 8.35 -11.10
CA VAL A 42 -10.90 7.11 -11.38
C VAL A 42 -10.83 6.19 -10.17
N THR A 43 -11.07 6.73 -8.98
CA THR A 43 -11.22 5.99 -7.74
C THR A 43 -12.46 6.50 -7.01
N PHE A 44 -13.27 5.58 -6.52
CA PHE A 44 -14.44 5.81 -5.69
C PHE A 44 -14.45 4.76 -4.59
N LEU A 45 -14.29 5.20 -3.34
CA LEU A 45 -14.30 4.35 -2.15
C LEU A 45 -15.32 4.92 -1.16
N GLU A 46 -16.02 4.03 -0.47
CA GLU A 46 -16.91 4.39 0.63
C GLU A 46 -16.45 3.68 1.89
N TYR A 47 -16.37 4.44 2.96
CA TYR A 47 -15.96 3.98 4.28
C TYR A 47 -17.09 4.23 5.29
N GLY A 48 -17.27 3.29 6.20
CA GLY A 48 -18.14 3.46 7.36
C GLY A 48 -17.53 4.41 8.41
N PRO A 49 -18.27 4.67 9.51
CA PRO A 49 -17.80 5.55 10.59
C PRO A 49 -16.50 5.11 11.27
N GLN A 50 -16.16 3.82 11.20
CA GLN A 50 -14.91 3.26 11.74
C GLN A 50 -13.75 3.26 10.74
N LEU A 51 -13.92 3.90 9.56
CA LEU A 51 -12.95 3.89 8.46
C LEU A 51 -12.64 2.51 7.88
N ASP A 52 -13.54 1.55 8.08
CA ASP A 52 -13.59 0.31 7.31
C ASP A 52 -14.34 0.52 6.00
N LEU A 53 -13.94 -0.19 4.94
CA LEU A 53 -14.64 -0.17 3.66
C LEU A 53 -16.09 -0.62 3.84
N THR A 54 -17.05 0.14 3.31
CA THR A 54 -18.47 -0.16 3.46
C THR A 54 -18.82 -1.47 2.73
N PRO A 55 -19.40 -2.48 3.41
CA PRO A 55 -19.79 -3.73 2.79
C PRO A 55 -20.86 -3.53 1.71
N LEU A 56 -20.88 -4.43 0.71
CA LEU A 56 -21.86 -4.50 -0.38
C LEU A 56 -21.93 -3.23 -1.26
N ARG A 57 -20.94 -2.33 -1.14
CA ARG A 57 -20.78 -1.18 -2.01
C ARG A 57 -19.79 -1.50 -3.11
N ARG A 58 -20.17 -1.17 -4.35
CA ARG A 58 -19.27 -1.25 -5.50
C ARG A 58 -18.30 -0.08 -5.45
N MET A 59 -17.03 -0.42 -5.39
CA MET A 59 -15.92 0.50 -5.29
C MET A 59 -15.03 0.37 -6.52
N VAL A 60 -14.40 1.47 -6.89
CA VAL A 60 -13.48 1.54 -8.01
C VAL A 60 -12.14 2.05 -7.50
N LEU A 61 -11.05 1.40 -7.88
CA LEU A 61 -9.71 1.82 -7.53
C LEU A 61 -8.81 1.80 -8.75
N ALA A 62 -8.14 2.92 -9.02
CA ALA A 62 -7.10 2.98 -10.02
C ALA A 62 -5.88 2.17 -9.57
N GLY A 63 -5.45 1.22 -10.40
CA GLY A 63 -4.29 0.37 -10.16
C GLY A 63 -3.05 0.77 -10.98
N PRO A 64 -1.94 0.01 -10.84
CA PRO A 64 -0.72 0.22 -11.63
C PRO A 64 -0.93 -0.12 -13.12
N MET A 65 -0.06 0.39 -13.99
CA MET A 65 -0.03 0.03 -15.43
C MET A 65 -1.37 0.17 -16.17
N MET A 66 -2.14 1.21 -15.85
CA MET A 66 -3.47 1.47 -16.43
C MET A 66 -4.50 0.38 -16.14
N SER A 67 -4.34 -0.32 -15.02
CA SER A 67 -5.38 -1.21 -14.49
C SER A 67 -6.40 -0.44 -13.66
N SER A 68 -7.59 -1.01 -13.53
CA SER A 68 -8.57 -0.58 -12.55
C SER A 68 -9.23 -1.80 -11.91
N TYR A 69 -9.50 -1.68 -10.61
CA TYR A 69 -10.20 -2.67 -9.83
C TYR A 69 -11.63 -2.21 -9.62
N LEU A 70 -12.59 -3.06 -9.96
CA LEU A 70 -13.99 -2.91 -9.59
C LEU A 70 -14.29 -4.01 -8.58
N PHE A 71 -14.59 -3.66 -7.34
CA PHE A 71 -14.73 -4.64 -6.26
C PHE A 71 -15.79 -4.24 -5.24
N GLU A 72 -16.20 -5.22 -4.45
CA GLU A 72 -17.07 -5.07 -3.29
C GLU A 72 -16.50 -5.92 -2.14
N VAL A 73 -16.61 -5.39 -0.92
CA VAL A 73 -16.34 -6.16 0.29
C VAL A 73 -17.65 -6.81 0.74
N THR A 74 -17.61 -8.09 1.03
CA THR A 74 -18.75 -8.91 1.47
C THR A 74 -18.41 -9.58 2.79
N ASP A 75 -19.40 -10.15 3.47
CA ASP A 75 -19.21 -10.88 4.73
C ASP A 75 -18.30 -12.11 4.56
N THR A 76 -18.15 -12.61 3.33
CA THR A 76 -17.32 -13.78 2.99
C THR A 76 -15.97 -13.44 2.37
N GLY A 77 -15.67 -12.13 2.22
CA GLY A 77 -14.43 -11.65 1.64
C GLY A 77 -14.65 -10.65 0.50
N LEU A 78 -13.68 -10.59 -0.40
CA LEU A 78 -13.60 -9.63 -1.50
C LEU A 78 -14.04 -10.28 -2.82
N ARG A 79 -14.93 -9.61 -3.55
CA ARG A 79 -15.33 -10.01 -4.91
C ARG A 79 -15.17 -8.86 -5.88
N GLY A 80 -14.89 -9.16 -7.15
CA GLY A 80 -14.74 -8.13 -8.16
C GLY A 80 -14.04 -8.59 -9.42
N LEU A 81 -13.48 -7.63 -10.14
CA LEU A 81 -12.70 -7.86 -11.34
C LEU A 81 -11.62 -6.80 -11.52
N THR A 82 -10.55 -7.20 -12.18
CA THR A 82 -9.49 -6.31 -12.62
C THR A 82 -9.64 -6.10 -14.12
N THR A 83 -9.63 -4.84 -14.56
CA THR A 83 -9.57 -4.48 -15.98
C THR A 83 -8.28 -3.74 -16.32
N ARG A 84 -7.92 -3.69 -17.60
CA ARG A 84 -6.78 -2.91 -18.09
C ARG A 84 -7.07 -2.19 -19.38
N GLY A 85 -6.40 -1.06 -19.52
CA GLY A 85 -6.33 -0.29 -20.76
C GLY A 85 -7.61 0.49 -21.03
N HIS A 86 -7.64 1.13 -22.19
CA HIS A 86 -8.75 2.01 -22.58
C HIS A 86 -10.02 1.26 -22.97
N THR A 87 -9.89 -0.02 -23.31
CA THR A 87 -11.01 -0.91 -23.69
C THR A 87 -11.61 -1.64 -22.50
N PHE A 88 -11.10 -1.41 -21.27
CA PHE A 88 -11.53 -2.11 -20.06
C PHE A 88 -11.52 -3.63 -20.22
N GLN A 89 -10.47 -4.15 -20.87
CA GLN A 89 -10.33 -5.59 -21.05
C GLN A 89 -10.24 -6.25 -19.68
N LYS A 90 -11.13 -7.23 -19.43
CA LYS A 90 -11.07 -8.05 -18.22
C LYS A 90 -9.72 -8.77 -18.19
N LEU A 91 -8.93 -8.50 -17.15
CA LEU A 91 -7.69 -9.21 -16.87
C LEU A 91 -7.95 -10.40 -15.96
N ASP A 92 -8.68 -10.17 -14.87
CA ASP A 92 -8.85 -11.18 -13.83
C ASP A 92 -10.16 -10.98 -13.05
N THR A 93 -10.57 -12.00 -12.31
CA THR A 93 -11.67 -11.96 -11.35
C THR A 93 -11.08 -11.92 -9.94
N LEU A 94 -11.51 -10.96 -9.13
CA LEU A 94 -11.13 -10.90 -7.73
C LEU A 94 -12.09 -11.80 -6.95
N ASN A 95 -11.56 -12.83 -6.30
CA ASN A 95 -12.27 -13.64 -5.34
C ASN A 95 -11.29 -14.07 -4.25
N ALA A 96 -11.29 -13.37 -3.12
CA ALA A 96 -10.33 -13.57 -2.06
C ALA A 96 -11.01 -13.50 -0.69
N PRO A 97 -10.54 -14.26 0.32
CA PRO A 97 -11.15 -14.25 1.65
C PRO A 97 -10.99 -12.89 2.35
N GLN A 98 -9.94 -12.13 2.02
CA GLN A 98 -9.65 -10.82 2.61
C GLN A 98 -8.88 -9.93 1.63
N LEU A 99 -8.88 -8.62 1.88
CA LEU A 99 -8.22 -7.64 1.02
C LEU A 99 -6.71 -7.86 0.91
N SER A 100 -6.05 -8.21 2.02
CA SER A 100 -4.60 -8.47 2.07
C SER A 100 -4.16 -9.68 1.24
N SER A 101 -5.08 -10.58 0.88
CA SER A 101 -4.83 -11.69 -0.05
C SER A 101 -4.73 -11.24 -1.51
N CYS A 102 -5.05 -9.98 -1.83
CA CYS A 102 -4.86 -9.36 -3.14
C CYS A 102 -3.83 -8.22 -3.03
N PRO A 103 -2.51 -8.51 -3.06
CA PRO A 103 -1.47 -7.53 -2.76
C PRO A 103 -1.54 -6.27 -3.61
N ASP A 104 -1.78 -6.39 -4.92
CA ASP A 104 -1.80 -5.22 -5.81
C ASP A 104 -2.96 -4.26 -5.48
N LEU A 105 -4.15 -4.80 -5.21
CA LEU A 105 -5.31 -4.02 -4.79
C LEU A 105 -5.07 -3.41 -3.40
N PHE A 106 -4.58 -4.21 -2.46
CA PHE A 106 -4.28 -3.78 -1.10
C PHE A 106 -3.28 -2.62 -1.08
N PHE A 107 -2.17 -2.73 -1.82
CA PHE A 107 -1.18 -1.67 -1.91
C PHE A 107 -1.70 -0.44 -2.65
N ALA A 108 -2.48 -0.62 -3.71
CA ALA A 108 -3.14 0.50 -4.39
C ALA A 108 -4.08 1.26 -3.42
N LEU A 109 -4.77 0.55 -2.52
CA LEU A 109 -5.66 1.15 -1.54
C LEU A 109 -4.85 1.95 -0.51
N LYS A 110 -3.85 1.31 0.10
CA LYS A 110 -2.98 1.94 1.12
C LYS A 110 -2.28 3.20 0.60
N ARG A 111 -1.94 3.23 -0.71
CA ARG A 111 -1.39 4.41 -1.39
C ARG A 111 -2.30 5.63 -1.38
N ILE A 112 -3.61 5.42 -1.33
CA ILE A 112 -4.62 6.49 -1.28
C ILE A 112 -4.98 6.79 0.17
N GLU A 113 -5.11 5.76 1.01
CA GLU A 113 -5.44 5.92 2.43
C GLU A 113 -4.47 6.81 3.20
N LYS A 114 -3.18 6.77 2.85
CA LYS A 114 -2.15 7.61 3.51
C LYS A 114 -2.44 9.13 3.52
N TYR A 115 -3.35 9.62 2.66
CA TYR A 115 -3.70 11.03 2.60
C TYR A 115 -4.78 11.43 3.63
N TYR A 116 -5.48 10.48 4.24
CA TYR A 116 -6.58 10.76 5.18
C TYR A 116 -6.65 9.82 6.38
N ILE A 117 -5.99 8.66 6.35
CA ILE A 117 -5.78 7.79 7.50
C ILE A 117 -4.44 8.14 8.13
N ARG A 118 -4.44 8.37 9.44
CA ARG A 118 -3.22 8.67 10.18
C ARG A 118 -2.43 7.37 10.39
N PRO A 119 -1.10 7.35 10.18
CA PRO A 119 -0.27 6.15 10.38
C PRO A 119 -0.41 5.53 11.78
N GLU A 120 -0.64 6.35 12.80
CA GLU A 120 -0.82 5.90 14.20
C GLU A 120 -2.08 5.03 14.37
N SER A 121 -3.07 5.22 13.50
CA SER A 121 -4.33 4.48 13.50
C SER A 121 -4.42 3.39 12.43
N ASP A 122 -3.47 3.30 11.51
CA ASP A 122 -3.49 2.31 10.42
C ASP A 122 -2.87 0.98 10.90
N PRO A 123 -3.65 -0.11 11.03
CA PRO A 123 -3.15 -1.40 11.52
C PRO A 123 -1.99 -1.93 10.67
N PHE A 124 -2.04 -1.73 9.35
CA PHE A 124 -0.98 -2.19 8.45
C PHE A 124 0.35 -1.48 8.74
N TYR A 125 0.30 -0.16 8.99
CA TYR A 125 1.49 0.60 9.35
C TYR A 125 2.05 0.16 10.70
N GLN A 126 1.19 -0.01 11.71
CA GLN A 126 1.59 -0.46 13.05
C GLN A 126 2.24 -1.85 13.02
N GLU A 127 1.64 -2.80 12.31
CA GLU A 127 2.21 -4.14 12.13
C GLU A 127 3.56 -4.13 11.43
N LEU A 128 3.71 -3.28 10.41
CA LEU A 128 4.97 -3.14 9.68
C LEU A 128 6.08 -2.55 10.57
N VAL A 129 5.78 -1.49 11.30
CA VAL A 129 6.74 -0.88 12.25
C VAL A 129 7.12 -1.89 13.31
N SER A 130 6.14 -2.55 13.94
CA SER A 130 6.40 -3.56 14.96
C SER A 130 7.26 -4.72 14.44
N LEU A 131 7.00 -5.18 13.21
CA LEU A 131 7.81 -6.21 12.56
C LEU A 131 9.26 -5.75 12.36
N LEU A 132 9.47 -4.53 11.89
CA LEU A 132 10.81 -3.97 11.67
C LEU A 132 11.56 -3.77 13.00
N GLU A 133 10.90 -3.21 14.02
CA GLU A 133 11.48 -3.00 15.35
C GLU A 133 11.87 -4.33 16.00
N LYS A 134 10.97 -5.32 15.98
CA LYS A 134 11.24 -6.67 16.49
C LYS A 134 12.40 -7.32 15.75
N SER A 135 12.46 -7.17 14.42
CA SER A 135 13.57 -7.68 13.61
C SER A 135 14.90 -7.05 14.04
N TYR A 136 14.92 -5.72 14.18
CA TYR A 136 16.11 -4.99 14.61
C TYR A 136 16.58 -5.41 16.01
N GLN A 137 15.65 -5.59 16.96
CA GLN A 137 15.97 -6.04 18.32
C GLN A 137 16.60 -7.43 18.32
N LEU A 138 16.03 -8.39 17.59
CA LEU A 138 16.55 -9.77 17.52
C LEU A 138 17.95 -9.82 16.89
N ILE A 139 18.18 -9.04 15.83
CA ILE A 139 19.49 -8.95 15.19
C ILE A 139 20.52 -8.34 16.15
N SER A 140 20.14 -7.25 16.83
CA SER A 140 21.02 -6.56 17.78
C SER A 140 21.38 -7.43 18.99
N ALA A 141 20.46 -8.31 19.42
CA ALA A 141 20.68 -9.28 20.48
C ALA A 141 21.49 -10.51 20.05
N GLY A 142 21.76 -10.68 18.75
CA GLY A 142 22.50 -11.84 18.23
C GLY A 142 21.71 -13.15 18.24
N GLU A 143 20.38 -13.09 18.29
CA GLU A 143 19.52 -14.27 18.37
C GLU A 143 19.72 -15.21 17.16
N PRO A 144 19.76 -16.54 17.37
CA PRO A 144 19.91 -17.49 16.28
C PRO A 144 18.70 -17.46 15.34
N ASN A 145 18.93 -17.68 14.04
CA ASN A 145 17.89 -17.73 12.99
C ASN A 145 17.06 -16.43 12.79
N CYS A 146 17.52 -15.28 13.28
CA CYS A 146 16.83 -13.99 13.07
C CYS A 146 16.91 -13.46 11.62
N GLU A 147 17.82 -13.99 10.80
CA GLU A 147 18.12 -13.52 9.44
C GLU A 147 16.92 -13.60 8.50
N LYS A 148 16.21 -14.73 8.47
CA LYS A 148 15.03 -14.89 7.60
C LYS A 148 13.92 -13.89 7.93
N LEU A 149 13.74 -13.62 9.22
CA LEU A 149 12.77 -12.65 9.71
C LEU A 149 13.21 -11.23 9.33
N ALA A 150 14.49 -10.91 9.50
CA ALA A 150 15.09 -9.63 9.11
C ALA A 150 14.96 -9.36 7.61
N GLU A 151 15.28 -10.33 6.75
CA GLU A 151 15.14 -10.23 5.30
C GLU A 151 13.69 -10.01 4.88
N THR A 152 12.76 -10.76 5.51
CA THR A 152 11.32 -10.63 5.25
C THR A 152 10.80 -9.25 5.65
N ALA A 153 11.17 -8.79 6.85
CA ALA A 153 10.81 -7.47 7.35
C ALA A 153 11.38 -6.37 6.46
N LEU A 154 12.65 -6.50 6.06
CA LEU A 154 13.34 -5.56 5.19
C LEU A 154 12.68 -5.48 3.82
N MET A 155 12.31 -6.61 3.21
CA MET A 155 11.61 -6.64 1.93
C MET A 155 10.27 -5.90 2.01
N LYS A 156 9.48 -6.17 3.05
CA LYS A 156 8.19 -5.49 3.28
C LYS A 156 8.38 -3.99 3.53
N GLY A 157 9.36 -3.62 4.36
CA GLY A 157 9.70 -2.23 4.66
C GLY A 157 10.09 -1.45 3.41
N ARG A 158 10.96 -2.00 2.56
CA ARG A 158 11.36 -1.39 1.28
C ARG A 158 10.17 -1.18 0.35
N LEU A 159 9.29 -2.18 0.22
CA LEU A 159 8.10 -2.08 -0.62
C LEU A 159 7.14 -1.01 -0.11
N ALA A 160 6.90 -0.96 1.21
CA ALA A 160 6.03 0.03 1.82
C ALA A 160 6.60 1.45 1.69
N LEU A 161 7.89 1.64 1.95
CA LEU A 161 8.56 2.93 1.81
C LEU A 161 8.51 3.41 0.35
N LYS A 162 8.85 2.54 -0.61
CA LYS A 162 8.83 2.89 -2.03
C LYS A 162 7.42 3.26 -2.53
N ASN A 163 6.41 2.46 -2.17
CA ASN A 163 5.12 2.54 -2.82
C ASN A 163 4.10 3.36 -2.02
N ILE A 164 4.13 3.30 -0.70
CA ILE A 164 3.08 3.83 0.19
C ILE A 164 3.62 5.06 0.95
N PHE A 165 4.73 4.92 1.66
CA PHE A 165 5.25 5.89 2.64
C PHE A 165 6.63 6.45 2.24
N PRO A 166 6.78 7.13 1.09
CA PRO A 166 8.10 7.53 0.55
C PRO A 166 8.87 8.55 1.38
N ASN A 167 8.19 9.29 2.25
CA ASN A 167 8.78 10.35 3.06
C ASN A 167 8.76 10.03 4.57
N ASP A 168 8.49 8.77 4.93
CA ASP A 168 8.41 8.36 6.32
C ASP A 168 9.80 8.15 6.91
N LYS A 169 10.16 9.03 7.86
CA LYS A 169 11.49 9.04 8.49
C LYS A 169 11.71 7.84 9.40
N LEU A 170 10.67 7.36 10.07
CA LEU A 170 10.79 6.23 10.99
C LEU A 170 11.01 4.93 10.20
N LEU A 171 10.17 4.69 9.19
CA LEU A 171 10.35 3.53 8.31
C LEU A 171 11.70 3.56 7.61
N LEU A 172 12.16 4.73 7.14
CA LEU A 172 13.47 4.88 6.53
C LEU A 172 14.59 4.47 7.50
N LEU A 173 14.55 4.99 8.73
CA LEU A 173 15.53 4.69 9.77
C LEU A 173 15.58 3.18 10.08
N LEU A 174 14.42 2.56 10.31
CA LEU A 174 14.33 1.14 10.64
C LEU A 174 14.86 0.25 9.51
N VAL A 175 14.49 0.56 8.26
CA VAL A 175 14.97 -0.15 7.06
C VAL A 175 16.49 -0.02 6.94
N THR A 176 17.04 1.20 7.01
CA THR A 176 18.49 1.44 6.90
C THR A 176 19.27 0.75 8.01
N ASN A 177 18.75 0.72 9.24
CA ASN A 177 19.42 0.04 10.36
C ASN A 177 19.49 -1.48 10.15
N ILE A 178 18.39 -2.11 9.73
CA ILE A 178 18.39 -3.57 9.44
C ILE A 178 19.33 -3.89 8.27
N GLU A 179 19.32 -3.08 7.21
CA GLU A 179 20.23 -3.25 6.06
C GLU A 179 21.69 -3.22 6.48
N TYR A 180 22.07 -2.22 7.28
CA TYR A 180 23.43 -2.06 7.77
C TYR A 180 23.91 -3.30 8.52
N TRP A 181 23.09 -3.81 9.44
CA TRP A 181 23.42 -5.00 10.23
C TRP A 181 23.58 -6.25 9.38
N LEU A 182 22.67 -6.50 8.43
CA LEU A 182 22.79 -7.65 7.51
C LEU A 182 24.06 -7.58 6.67
N ILE A 183 24.44 -6.40 6.19
CA ILE A 183 25.69 -6.19 5.44
C ILE A 183 26.92 -6.47 6.33
N GLN A 184 26.94 -5.96 7.57
CA GLN A 184 28.05 -6.21 8.49
C GLN A 184 28.23 -7.69 8.80
N ARG A 185 27.13 -8.39 9.07
CA ARG A 185 27.15 -9.82 9.41
C ARG A 185 27.62 -10.67 8.22
N ASN A 186 27.17 -10.38 7.00
CA ASN A 186 27.63 -11.05 5.79
C ASN A 186 29.14 -10.85 5.54
N ARG A 187 29.70 -9.71 5.92
CA ARG A 187 31.15 -9.46 5.86
C ARG A 187 31.92 -10.25 6.93
N ALA A 188 31.36 -10.40 8.12
CA ALA A 188 32.00 -11.16 9.21
C ALA A 188 32.03 -12.68 8.95
N VAL A 189 31.09 -13.22 8.18
CA VAL A 189 31.05 -14.65 7.80
C VAL A 189 32.06 -14.99 6.67
N ALA A 190 32.63 -13.98 6.00
CA ALA A 190 33.62 -14.19 4.94
C ALA A 190 35.07 -13.93 5.40
N PRO A 191 35.73 -14.88 6.10
CA PRO A 191 37.19 -14.97 6.05
C PRO A 191 37.72 -16.35 5.59
N GLU A 192 38.67 -16.28 4.65
CA GLU A 192 39.77 -17.20 4.32
C GLU A 192 39.46 -18.61 3.77
N THR A 193 39.27 -18.71 2.45
CA THR A 193 39.83 -19.84 1.70
C THR A 193 41.33 -19.59 1.51
N PRO A 194 42.24 -20.34 2.16
CA PRO A 194 43.66 -20.20 1.90
C PRO A 194 43.96 -20.62 0.46
N PRO A 195 44.90 -19.93 -0.23
CA PRO A 195 45.28 -20.30 -1.59
C PRO A 195 45.84 -21.73 -1.61
N PRO A 196 45.62 -22.49 -2.71
CA PRO A 196 46.15 -23.84 -2.83
C PRO A 196 47.67 -23.79 -2.76
N LEU A 197 48.24 -24.57 -1.82
CA LEU A 197 49.67 -24.80 -1.74
C LEU A 197 50.10 -25.53 -3.03
N THR A 198 50.94 -24.87 -3.81
CA THR A 198 51.66 -25.41 -4.97
C THR A 198 52.65 -26.49 -4.57
#